data_AF-A0A3N5RYQ1-F1
#
_entry.id   AF-A0A3N5RYQ1-F1
#
_cell.length_a   1.000
_cell.length_b   1.000
_cell.length_c   1.000
_cell.angle_alpha   90.00
_cell.angle_beta   90.00
_cell.angle_gamma   90.00
#
_symmetry.space_group_name_H-M   'P 1'
#
loop_
_entity.id
_entity.type
_entity.pdbx_description
1 polymer ?
#
loop_
_entity_poly.entity_id
_entity_poly.type
_entity_poly.pdbx_seq_one_letter_code
_entity_poly.pdbx_strand_id
1 'polypeptide(L)'
;MTTTTTAEPFLELEHLGAASPAAVLDRLISHLREEKKWHAVFDALLMRKRHELGLPLVRPTALRDVPEAQRDEFEKYYVSAAREVAERLLDEGAIAQAWNYFRAIGEPERLADAIESLPAAGPIDEQVVEIALFQGVAPVKGLQMFLQSHGTCSTITALDQQFAQMAPATRAACARVMVRRLYDDLRGNVEHDVKRRQAMTPPGAS
;
A
#
# COMPACT_ATOMS: atom_id res chain seq x y z
N MET A 1 -34.53 21.59 4.98
CA MET A 1 -35.29 20.35 5.28
C MET A 1 -34.48 19.19 4.77
N THR A 2 -34.15 18.25 5.66
CA THR A 2 -33.77 16.81 5.50
C THR A 2 -32.63 16.44 6.46
N THR A 3 -32.95 16.32 7.74
CA THR A 3 -32.14 15.67 8.78
C THR A 3 -32.93 14.45 9.25
N THR A 4 -32.93 13.36 8.48
CA THR A 4 -33.69 12.15 8.87
C THR A 4 -32.99 10.82 8.54
N THR A 5 -31.94 10.79 7.71
CA THR A 5 -31.34 9.51 7.29
C THR A 5 -30.45 8.82 8.35
N THR A 6 -29.98 9.52 9.40
CA THR A 6 -29.03 8.94 10.38
C THR A 6 -29.68 8.13 11.51
N ALA A 7 -31.00 8.23 11.72
CA ALA A 7 -31.68 7.59 12.85
C ALA A 7 -32.08 6.12 12.57
N GLU A 8 -32.37 5.77 11.32
CA GLU A 8 -32.79 4.42 10.91
C GLU A 8 -31.77 3.32 11.25
N PRO A 9 -30.45 3.48 10.95
CA PRO A 9 -29.47 2.42 11.22
C PRO A 9 -29.30 2.18 12.72
N PHE A 10 -29.37 3.23 13.53
CA PHE A 10 -29.19 3.12 14.97
C PHE A 10 -30.37 2.42 15.64
N LEU A 11 -31.59 2.73 15.22
CA LEU A 11 -32.82 2.06 15.70
C LEU A 11 -32.87 0.59 15.29
N GLU A 12 -32.39 0.24 14.09
CA GLU A 12 -32.26 -1.15 13.63
C GLU A 12 -31.27 -1.92 14.51
N LEU A 13 -30.12 -1.31 14.85
CA LEU A 13 -29.12 -1.91 15.75
C LEU A 13 -29.62 -2.04 17.20
N GLU A 14 -30.39 -1.08 17.71
CA GLU A 14 -31.04 -1.19 19.03
C GLU A 14 -32.03 -2.36 19.08
N HIS A 15 -32.84 -2.53 18.03
CA HIS A 15 -33.80 -3.64 17.94
C HIS A 15 -33.10 -5.00 17.87
N LEU A 16 -32.02 -5.11 17.09
CA LEU A 16 -31.21 -6.33 16.99
C LEU A 16 -30.41 -6.60 18.28
N GLY A 17 -29.96 -5.56 18.97
CA GLY A 17 -29.21 -5.66 20.23
C GLY A 17 -30.03 -6.22 21.38
N ALA A 18 -31.34 -6.01 21.35
CA ALA A 18 -32.28 -6.67 22.27
C ALA A 18 -32.39 -8.19 22.05
N ALA A 19 -32.03 -8.69 20.87
CA ALA A 19 -32.12 -10.11 20.50
C ALA A 19 -30.79 -10.87 20.59
N SER A 20 -29.68 -10.31 20.06
CA SER A 20 -28.35 -10.92 20.15
C SER A 20 -27.24 -9.90 19.83
N PRO A 21 -26.23 -9.72 20.70
CA PRO A 21 -25.08 -8.87 20.42
C PRO A 21 -24.28 -9.31 19.18
N ALA A 22 -24.29 -10.61 18.85
CA ALA A 22 -23.65 -11.12 17.64
C ALA A 22 -24.33 -10.61 16.36
N ALA A 23 -25.67 -10.56 16.35
CA ALA A 23 -26.44 -10.08 15.20
C ALA A 23 -26.19 -8.59 14.91
N VAL A 24 -25.98 -7.78 15.96
CA VAL A 24 -25.58 -6.37 15.83
C VAL A 24 -24.21 -6.25 15.16
N LEU A 25 -23.22 -7.06 15.58
CA LEU A 25 -21.88 -7.05 15.01
C LEU A 25 -21.88 -7.51 13.55
N ASP A 26 -22.64 -8.53 13.19
CA ASP A 26 -22.77 -8.98 11.79
C ASP A 26 -23.43 -7.92 10.90
N ARG A 27 -24.45 -7.22 11.41
CA ARG A 27 -25.08 -6.09 10.70
C ARG A 27 -24.12 -4.93 10.53
N LEU A 28 -23.35 -4.59 11.58
CA LEU A 28 -22.32 -3.54 11.54
C LEU A 28 -21.23 -3.87 10.51
N ILE A 29 -20.70 -5.09 10.51
CA ILE A 29 -19.68 -5.54 9.53
C ILE A 29 -20.23 -5.41 8.11
N SER A 30 -21.48 -5.84 7.89
CA SER A 30 -22.11 -5.77 6.57
C SER A 30 -22.25 -4.32 6.09
N HIS A 31 -22.73 -3.43 6.95
CA HIS A 31 -22.85 -2.01 6.64
C HIS A 31 -21.49 -1.35 6.37
N LEU A 32 -20.47 -1.63 7.17
CA LEU A 32 -19.12 -1.08 6.98
C LEU A 32 -18.46 -1.58 5.69
N ARG A 33 -18.76 -2.82 5.26
CA ARG A 33 -18.34 -3.37 3.97
C ARG A 33 -19.03 -2.66 2.81
N GLU A 34 -20.33 -2.39 2.92
CA GLU A 34 -21.09 -1.61 1.93
C GLU A 34 -20.53 -0.19 1.77
N GLU A 35 -20.16 0.45 2.89
CA GLU A 35 -19.54 1.78 2.91
C GLU A 35 -18.03 1.77 2.58
N LYS A 36 -17.43 0.59 2.32
CA LYS A 36 -15.99 0.41 2.04
C LYS A 36 -15.07 0.98 3.13
N LYS A 37 -15.53 1.00 4.38
CA LYS A 37 -14.75 1.47 5.54
C LYS A 37 -13.88 0.34 6.08
N TRP A 38 -12.90 -0.10 5.28
CA TRP A 38 -12.12 -1.32 5.54
C TRP A 38 -11.40 -1.36 6.89
N HIS A 39 -10.88 -0.22 7.35
CA HIS A 39 -10.29 -0.11 8.69
C HIS A 39 -11.30 -0.42 9.81
N ALA A 40 -12.51 0.10 9.69
CA ALA A 40 -13.58 -0.17 10.65
C ALA A 40 -14.12 -1.61 10.50
N VAL A 41 -14.11 -2.18 9.28
CA VAL A 41 -14.42 -3.60 9.06
C VAL A 41 -13.45 -4.49 9.83
N PHE A 42 -12.15 -4.19 9.79
CA PHE A 42 -11.14 -4.91 10.56
C PHE A 42 -11.45 -4.91 12.05
N ASP A 43 -11.69 -3.72 12.62
CA ASP A 43 -12.00 -3.58 14.05
C ASP A 43 -13.28 -4.35 14.43
N ALA A 44 -14.33 -4.27 13.60
CA ALA A 44 -15.58 -4.98 13.82
C ALA A 44 -15.42 -6.50 13.72
N LEU A 45 -14.59 -7.00 12.79
CA LEU A 45 -14.26 -8.43 12.70
C LEU A 45 -13.56 -8.93 13.96
N LEU A 46 -12.61 -8.17 14.51
CA LEU A 46 -11.93 -8.52 15.76
C LEU A 46 -12.88 -8.46 16.96
N MET A 47 -13.79 -7.48 17.01
CA MET A 47 -14.82 -7.40 18.04
C MET A 47 -15.74 -8.62 18.01
N ARG A 48 -16.18 -9.06 16.81
CA ARG A 48 -16.98 -10.28 16.66
C ARG A 48 -16.26 -11.51 17.19
N LYS A 49 -14.98 -11.69 16.84
CA LYS A 49 -14.21 -12.83 17.32
C LYS A 49 -14.02 -12.82 18.84
N ARG A 50 -13.84 -11.65 19.45
CA ARG A 50 -13.79 -11.53 20.92
C ARG A 50 -15.11 -11.89 21.57
N HIS A 51 -16.23 -11.45 21.01
CA HIS A 51 -17.55 -11.81 21.50
C HIS A 51 -17.76 -13.34 21.44
N GLU A 52 -17.38 -13.99 20.33
CA GLU A 52 -17.43 -15.46 20.20
C GLU A 52 -16.59 -16.18 21.28
N LEU A 53 -15.42 -15.62 21.62
CA LEU A 53 -14.53 -16.16 22.65
C LEU A 53 -14.93 -15.78 24.08
N GLY A 54 -16.01 -15.02 24.26
CA GLY A 54 -16.48 -14.54 25.57
C GLY A 54 -15.57 -13.48 26.21
N LEU A 55 -14.73 -12.80 25.41
CA LEU A 55 -13.78 -11.80 25.88
C LEU A 55 -14.43 -10.40 25.97
N PRO A 56 -13.97 -9.52 26.89
CA PRO A 56 -14.44 -8.15 26.96
C PRO A 56 -14.22 -7.37 25.66
N LEU A 57 -15.24 -6.62 25.25
CA LEU A 57 -15.24 -5.78 24.03
C LEU A 57 -14.67 -4.37 24.26
N VAL A 58 -14.13 -4.08 25.45
CA VAL A 58 -13.74 -2.72 25.86
C VAL A 58 -12.24 -2.50 25.64
N ARG A 59 -11.87 -1.47 24.85
CA ARG A 59 -10.52 -0.93 24.48
C ARG A 59 -10.01 -1.38 23.10
N PRO A 60 -9.11 -0.60 22.43
CA PRO A 60 -8.55 -1.00 21.15
C PRO A 60 -7.93 -2.39 21.27
N THR A 61 -8.31 -3.25 20.33
CA THR A 61 -8.28 -4.70 20.35
C THR A 61 -6.85 -5.26 20.31
N ALA A 62 -6.07 -5.07 21.37
CA ALA A 62 -4.67 -5.47 21.41
C ALA A 62 -4.54 -6.97 21.74
N LEU A 63 -3.69 -7.68 21.00
CA LEU A 63 -3.41 -9.12 21.15
C LEU A 63 -3.01 -9.50 22.60
N ARG A 64 -2.37 -8.56 23.31
CA ARG A 64 -1.86 -8.73 24.68
C ARG A 64 -2.92 -9.05 25.73
N ASP A 65 -4.17 -8.69 25.48
CA ASP A 65 -5.27 -8.84 26.45
C ASP A 65 -6.02 -10.19 26.29
N VAL A 66 -5.51 -11.09 25.44
CA VAL A 66 -6.09 -12.42 25.19
C VAL A 66 -5.41 -13.48 26.08
N PRO A 67 -6.19 -14.32 26.83
CA PRO A 67 -5.65 -15.42 27.61
C PRO A 67 -4.86 -16.41 26.76
N GLU A 68 -3.81 -17.00 27.33
CA GLU A 68 -2.87 -17.88 26.62
C GLU A 68 -3.54 -19.01 25.84
N ALA A 69 -4.56 -19.63 26.44
CA ALA A 69 -5.30 -20.72 25.83
C ALA A 69 -6.06 -20.33 24.54
N GLN A 70 -6.35 -19.03 24.34
CA GLN A 70 -7.11 -18.52 23.20
C GLN A 70 -6.25 -17.64 22.27
N ARG A 71 -4.98 -17.40 22.60
CA ARG A 71 -4.08 -16.54 21.83
C ARG A 71 -3.88 -17.04 20.40
N ASP A 72 -3.55 -18.31 20.24
CA ASP A 72 -3.28 -18.90 18.93
C ASP A 72 -4.50 -18.83 17.99
N GLU A 73 -5.70 -19.04 18.53
CA GLU A 73 -6.94 -18.95 17.76
C GLU A 73 -7.22 -17.50 17.34
N PHE A 74 -7.03 -16.55 18.26
CA PHE A 74 -7.22 -15.14 17.99
C PHE A 74 -6.19 -14.59 17.00
N GLU A 75 -4.93 -15.02 17.10
CA GLU A 75 -3.85 -14.61 16.19
C GLU A 75 -4.10 -15.11 14.76
N LYS A 76 -4.50 -16.38 14.60
CA LYS A 76 -4.90 -16.91 13.28
C LYS A 76 -6.05 -16.10 12.68
N TYR A 77 -7.04 -15.75 13.48
CA TYR A 77 -8.16 -14.93 13.03
C TYR A 77 -7.70 -13.51 12.67
N TYR A 78 -6.85 -12.89 13.50
CA TYR A 78 -6.25 -11.58 13.25
C TYR A 78 -5.53 -11.54 11.90
N VAL A 79 -4.68 -12.53 11.62
CA VAL A 79 -3.96 -12.64 10.34
C VAL A 79 -4.95 -12.77 9.18
N SER A 80 -5.98 -13.61 9.31
CA SER A 80 -6.98 -13.78 8.25
C SER A 80 -7.77 -12.50 7.97
N ALA A 81 -8.18 -11.78 9.02
CA ALA A 81 -8.94 -10.54 8.91
C ALA A 81 -8.09 -9.41 8.34
N ALA A 82 -6.82 -9.31 8.77
CA ALA A 82 -5.88 -8.33 8.25
C ALA A 82 -5.60 -8.58 6.77
N ARG A 83 -5.43 -9.85 6.36
CA ARG A 83 -5.24 -10.21 4.94
C ARG A 83 -6.46 -9.85 4.11
N GLU A 84 -7.67 -10.20 4.56
CA GLU A 84 -8.92 -9.85 3.85
C GLU A 84 -9.00 -8.35 3.60
N VAL A 85 -8.80 -7.54 4.65
CA VAL A 85 -8.88 -6.08 4.59
C VAL A 85 -7.78 -5.49 3.70
N ALA A 86 -6.56 -6.03 3.78
CA ALA A 86 -5.45 -5.61 2.95
C ALA A 86 -5.72 -5.87 1.46
N GLU A 87 -6.25 -7.04 1.12
CA GLU A 87 -6.62 -7.40 -0.25
C GLU A 87 -7.72 -6.46 -0.79
N ARG A 88 -8.74 -6.16 0.01
CA ARG A 88 -9.79 -5.20 -0.41
C ARG A 88 -9.27 -3.79 -0.63
N LEU A 89 -8.39 -3.31 0.24
CA LEU A 89 -7.73 -2.01 0.07
C LEU A 89 -6.86 -1.99 -1.18
N LEU A 90 -6.20 -3.11 -1.48
CA LEU A 90 -5.36 -3.25 -2.67
C LEU A 90 -6.18 -3.24 -3.97
N ASP A 91 -7.32 -3.95 -3.99
CA ASP A 91 -8.27 -3.97 -5.11
C ASP A 91 -8.80 -2.56 -5.43
N GLU A 92 -8.92 -1.69 -4.42
CA GLU A 92 -9.34 -0.30 -4.58
C GLU A 92 -8.20 0.67 -4.91
N GLY A 93 -6.96 0.17 -5.03
CA GLY A 93 -5.78 0.97 -5.32
C GLY A 93 -5.23 1.75 -4.11
N ALA A 94 -5.74 1.51 -2.91
CA ALA A 94 -5.28 2.14 -1.68
C ALA A 94 -4.00 1.47 -1.13
N ILE A 95 -2.94 1.45 -1.94
CA ILE A 95 -1.67 0.73 -1.68
C ILE A 95 -1.07 1.10 -0.32
N ALA A 96 -0.98 2.40 0.00
CA ALA A 96 -0.40 2.84 1.27
C ALA A 96 -1.20 2.38 2.50
N GLN A 97 -2.52 2.30 2.39
CA GLN A 97 -3.38 1.79 3.46
C GLN A 97 -3.27 0.27 3.60
N ALA A 98 -3.23 -0.47 2.47
CA ALA A 98 -3.04 -1.91 2.46
C ALA A 98 -1.70 -2.33 3.10
N TRP A 99 -0.64 -1.54 2.89
CA TRP A 99 0.67 -1.80 3.47
C TRP A 99 0.67 -1.87 5.00
N ASN A 100 -0.15 -1.06 5.68
CA ASN A 100 -0.24 -1.10 7.14
C ASN A 100 -0.62 -2.49 7.65
N TYR A 101 -1.47 -3.20 6.90
CA TYR A 101 -1.91 -4.55 7.22
C TYR A 101 -0.91 -5.61 6.77
N PHE A 102 -0.43 -5.56 5.52
CA PHE A 102 0.55 -6.52 5.00
C PHE A 102 1.84 -6.53 5.82
N ARG A 103 2.32 -5.34 6.26
CA ARG A 103 3.47 -5.23 7.16
C ARG A 103 3.20 -5.84 8.54
N ALA A 104 1.98 -5.67 9.07
CA ALA A 104 1.62 -6.20 10.38
C ALA A 104 1.59 -7.74 10.40
N ILE A 105 1.21 -8.38 9.28
CA ILE A 105 1.19 -9.84 9.14
C ILE A 105 2.45 -10.43 8.51
N GLY A 106 3.35 -9.59 8.01
CA GLY A 106 4.61 -10.03 7.38
C GLY A 106 4.44 -10.63 5.97
N GLU A 107 3.43 -10.19 5.21
CA GLU A 107 3.12 -10.71 3.85
C GLU A 107 3.25 -9.60 2.78
N PRO A 108 4.47 -9.13 2.46
CA PRO A 108 4.67 -8.04 1.51
C PRO A 108 4.46 -8.43 0.04
N GLU A 109 4.41 -9.72 -0.29
CA GLU A 109 4.50 -10.24 -1.66
C GLU A 109 3.38 -9.73 -2.55
N ARG A 110 2.14 -9.77 -2.05
CA ARG A 110 0.96 -9.29 -2.80
C ARG A 110 1.01 -7.79 -3.08
N LEU A 111 1.54 -7.02 -2.13
CA LEU A 111 1.72 -5.58 -2.31
C LEU A 111 2.82 -5.29 -3.34
N ALA A 112 3.92 -6.05 -3.30
CA ALA A 112 5.00 -5.93 -4.26
C ALA A 112 4.52 -6.17 -5.70
N ASP A 113 3.74 -7.24 -5.92
CA ASP A 113 3.15 -7.54 -7.23
C ASP A 113 2.26 -6.42 -7.76
N ALA A 114 1.45 -5.82 -6.87
CA ALA A 114 0.59 -4.70 -7.22
C ALA A 114 1.39 -3.43 -7.57
N ILE A 115 2.45 -3.12 -6.79
CA ILE A 115 3.33 -1.99 -7.08
C ILE A 115 4.04 -2.19 -8.43
N GLU A 116 4.60 -3.37 -8.68
CA GLU A 116 5.28 -3.70 -9.94
C GLU A 116 4.34 -3.54 -11.16
N SER A 117 3.06 -3.87 -10.98
CA SER A 117 2.00 -3.76 -11.99
C SER A 117 1.52 -2.33 -12.26
N LEU A 118 1.93 -1.33 -11.47
CA LEU A 118 1.55 0.06 -11.69
C LEU A 118 2.01 0.56 -13.07
N PRO A 119 1.23 1.41 -13.75
CA PRO A 119 1.65 1.99 -15.02
C PRO A 119 2.90 2.86 -14.83
N ALA A 120 3.83 2.79 -15.77
CA ALA A 120 5.03 3.63 -15.77
C ALA A 120 4.74 5.11 -16.09
N ALA A 121 3.56 5.41 -16.65
CA ALA A 121 3.12 6.77 -16.93
C ALA A 121 1.93 7.10 -16.02
N GLY A 122 2.05 8.16 -15.23
CA GLY A 122 1.00 8.61 -14.34
C GLY A 122 1.52 9.50 -13.21
N PRO A 123 0.62 10.09 -12.41
CA PRO A 123 0.99 10.73 -11.15
C PRO A 123 1.63 9.68 -10.23
N ILE A 124 2.78 10.05 -9.65
CA ILE A 124 3.48 9.20 -8.70
C ILE A 124 3.02 9.56 -7.30
N ASP A 125 2.55 8.56 -6.57
CA ASP A 125 2.26 8.69 -5.14
C ASP A 125 3.55 8.47 -4.34
N GLU A 126 3.97 9.52 -3.63
CA GLU A 126 5.21 9.51 -2.83
C GLU A 126 5.14 8.48 -1.69
N GLN A 127 3.96 8.19 -1.16
CA GLN A 127 3.81 7.14 -0.14
C GLN A 127 4.09 5.76 -0.73
N VAL A 128 3.69 5.53 -1.98
CA VAL A 128 3.99 4.28 -2.69
C VAL A 128 5.49 4.18 -2.98
N VAL A 129 6.15 5.28 -3.34
CA VAL A 129 7.61 5.30 -3.51
C VAL A 129 8.33 4.96 -2.21
N GLU A 130 7.89 5.54 -1.09
CA GLU A 130 8.45 5.27 0.23
C GLU A 130 8.38 3.78 0.58
N ILE A 131 7.22 3.16 0.33
CA ILE A 131 7.00 1.74 0.58
C ILE A 131 7.84 0.88 -0.37
N ALA A 132 7.84 1.22 -1.66
CA ALA A 132 8.50 0.42 -2.69
C ALA A 132 10.02 0.44 -2.55
N LEU A 133 10.61 1.63 -2.42
CA LEU A 133 12.06 1.84 -2.45
C LEU A 133 12.68 1.80 -1.05
N PHE A 134 12.21 2.64 -0.13
CA PHE A 134 12.87 2.85 1.16
C PHE A 134 12.51 1.78 2.19
N GLN A 135 11.30 1.21 2.12
CA GLN A 135 10.92 0.04 2.92
C GLN A 135 11.20 -1.29 2.20
N GLY A 136 11.66 -1.23 0.94
CA GLY A 136 12.19 -2.38 0.21
C GLY A 136 11.15 -3.38 -0.30
N VAL A 137 9.87 -3.00 -0.42
CA VAL A 137 8.80 -3.90 -0.89
C VAL A 137 8.93 -4.22 -2.38
N ALA A 138 9.19 -3.22 -3.21
CA ALA A 138 9.33 -3.36 -4.66
C ALA A 138 10.43 -2.39 -5.17
N PRO A 139 11.69 -2.62 -4.79
CA PRO A 139 12.75 -1.61 -4.87
C PRO A 139 13.10 -1.19 -6.30
N VAL A 140 12.96 -2.09 -7.28
CA VAL A 140 13.25 -1.77 -8.68
C VAL A 140 12.19 -0.83 -9.25
N LYS A 141 10.90 -1.14 -9.02
CA LYS A 141 9.81 -0.25 -9.40
C LYS A 141 9.83 1.07 -8.64
N GLY A 142 10.08 1.03 -7.33
CA GLY A 142 10.21 2.21 -6.49
C GLY A 142 11.31 3.15 -6.99
N LEU A 143 12.45 2.60 -7.42
CA LEU A 143 13.53 3.38 -8.04
C LEU A 143 13.10 4.01 -9.37
N GLN A 144 12.37 3.29 -10.22
CA GLN A 144 11.85 3.83 -11.49
C GLN A 144 10.90 5.00 -11.24
N MET A 145 9.99 4.85 -10.26
CA MET A 145 9.07 5.91 -9.85
C MET A 145 9.84 7.10 -9.30
N PHE A 146 10.77 6.89 -8.37
CA PHE A 146 11.57 7.97 -7.78
C PHE A 146 12.40 8.71 -8.84
N LEU A 147 12.97 7.98 -9.80
CA LEU A 147 13.71 8.55 -10.93
C LEU A 147 12.84 9.45 -11.81
N GLN A 148 11.58 9.07 -12.00
CA GLN A 148 10.62 9.83 -12.78
C GLN A 148 10.15 11.10 -12.04
N SER A 149 9.99 11.06 -10.72
CA SER A 149 9.55 12.23 -9.93
C SER A 149 10.68 13.18 -9.51
N HIS A 150 11.88 12.66 -9.20
CA HIS A 150 12.98 13.43 -8.57
C HIS A 150 14.23 13.59 -9.45
N GLY A 151 14.30 12.88 -10.57
CA GLY A 151 15.42 12.93 -11.50
C GLY A 151 16.68 12.15 -11.06
N THR A 152 17.67 12.12 -11.95
CA THR A 152 18.83 11.21 -11.85
C THR A 152 19.72 11.47 -10.64
N CYS A 153 20.08 12.72 -10.35
CA CYS A 153 21.00 13.05 -9.26
C CYS A 153 20.44 12.62 -7.89
N SER A 154 19.20 13.01 -7.58
CA SER A 154 18.50 12.63 -6.36
C SER A 154 18.40 11.11 -6.21
N THR A 155 18.13 10.42 -7.33
CA THR A 155 18.03 8.96 -7.36
C THR A 155 19.35 8.27 -7.07
N ILE A 156 20.47 8.78 -7.59
CA ILE A 156 21.80 8.25 -7.27
C ILE A 156 22.06 8.33 -5.77
N THR A 157 21.80 9.50 -5.16
CA THR A 157 22.00 9.70 -3.72
C THR A 157 21.12 8.78 -2.89
N ALA A 158 19.82 8.67 -3.22
CA ALA A 158 18.90 7.77 -2.53
C ALA A 158 19.33 6.30 -2.64
N LEU A 159 19.77 5.89 -3.83
CA LEU A 159 20.20 4.52 -4.08
C LEU A 159 21.49 4.16 -3.31
N ASP A 160 22.45 5.08 -3.23
CA ASP A 160 23.70 4.88 -2.49
C ASP A 160 23.44 4.65 -0.98
N GLN A 161 22.50 5.40 -0.40
CA GLN A 161 22.09 5.22 1.00
C GLN A 161 21.40 3.86 1.23
N GLN A 162 20.63 3.39 0.26
CA GLN A 162 19.88 2.14 0.35
C GLN A 162 20.70 0.89 0.03
N PHE A 163 21.84 1.04 -0.66
CA PHE A 163 22.65 -0.09 -1.10
C PHE A 163 23.00 -1.04 0.04
N ALA A 164 23.38 -0.55 1.21
CA ALA A 164 23.77 -1.41 2.33
C ALA A 164 22.67 -2.41 2.74
N GLN A 165 21.40 -2.02 2.59
CA GLN A 165 20.23 -2.78 3.06
C GLN A 165 19.63 -3.70 1.99
N MET A 166 19.96 -3.49 0.71
CA MET A 166 19.44 -4.30 -0.40
C MET A 166 20.20 -5.63 -0.57
N ALA A 167 19.50 -6.66 -1.03
CA ALA A 167 20.14 -7.90 -1.48
C ALA A 167 20.99 -7.67 -2.75
N PRO A 168 22.09 -8.44 -2.98
CA PRO A 168 22.97 -8.24 -4.13
C PRO A 168 22.26 -8.27 -5.49
N ALA A 169 21.30 -9.18 -5.69
CA ALA A 169 20.53 -9.28 -6.92
C ALA A 169 19.69 -8.01 -7.17
N THR A 170 19.06 -7.48 -6.12
CA THR A 170 18.30 -6.23 -6.17
C THR A 170 19.18 -5.04 -6.49
N ARG A 171 20.37 -4.93 -5.86
CA ARG A 171 21.35 -3.88 -6.18
C ARG A 171 21.72 -3.89 -7.65
N ALA A 172 22.00 -5.07 -8.21
CA ALA A 172 22.32 -5.23 -9.63
C ALA A 172 21.14 -4.84 -10.54
N ALA A 173 19.90 -5.16 -10.16
CA ALA A 173 18.71 -4.75 -10.90
C ALA A 173 18.51 -3.21 -10.88
N CYS A 174 18.63 -2.58 -9.71
CA CYS A 174 18.58 -1.12 -9.56
C CYS A 174 19.69 -0.41 -10.35
N ALA A 175 20.92 -0.93 -10.28
CA ALA A 175 22.04 -0.39 -11.04
C ALA A 175 21.80 -0.43 -12.56
N ARG A 176 21.18 -1.51 -13.08
CA ARG A 176 20.81 -1.60 -14.51
C ARG A 176 19.83 -0.52 -14.93
N VAL A 177 18.85 -0.18 -14.08
CA VAL A 177 17.92 0.93 -14.35
C VAL A 177 18.67 2.24 -14.48
N MET A 178 19.60 2.53 -13.55
CA MET A 178 20.40 3.75 -13.57
C MET A 178 21.32 3.82 -14.79
N VAL A 179 22.01 2.73 -15.13
CA VAL A 179 22.89 2.67 -16.32
C VAL A 179 22.09 2.92 -17.59
N ARG A 180 20.90 2.33 -17.71
CA ARG A 180 20.03 2.54 -18.88
C ARG A 180 19.57 3.98 -18.98
N ARG A 181 19.19 4.60 -17.85
CA ARG A 181 18.81 6.01 -17.83
C ARG A 181 19.96 6.91 -18.27
N LEU A 182 21.16 6.71 -17.73
CA LEU A 182 22.33 7.49 -18.09
C LEU A 182 22.68 7.36 -19.57
N TYR A 183 22.55 6.15 -20.13
CA TYR A 183 22.73 5.92 -21.57
C TYR A 183 21.71 6.70 -22.40
N ASP A 184 20.43 6.65 -22.04
CA ASP A 184 19.37 7.37 -22.75
C ASP A 184 19.53 8.89 -22.66
N ASP A 185 19.88 9.41 -21.48
CA ASP A 185 20.18 10.84 -21.28
C ASP A 185 21.39 11.28 -22.14
N LEU A 186 22.48 10.50 -22.16
CA LEU A 186 23.67 10.79 -22.97
C LEU A 186 23.35 10.78 -24.46
N ARG A 187 22.64 9.75 -24.94
CA ARG A 187 22.23 9.63 -26.33
C ARG A 187 21.36 10.81 -26.75
N GLY A 188 20.35 11.17 -25.95
CA GLY A 188 19.50 12.32 -26.21
C GLY A 188 20.27 13.63 -26.28
N ASN A 189 21.23 13.84 -25.37
CA ASN A 189 22.09 15.03 -25.36
C ASN A 189 22.97 15.12 -26.61
N VAL A 190 23.60 14.01 -27.02
CA VAL A 190 24.44 13.96 -28.22
C VAL A 190 23.59 14.22 -29.48
N GLU A 191 22.43 13.58 -29.61
CA GLU A 191 21.53 13.81 -30.74
C GLU A 191 21.07 15.27 -30.84
N HIS A 192 20.75 15.89 -29.70
CA HIS A 192 20.35 17.29 -29.65
C HIS A 192 21.50 18.23 -30.05
N ASP A 193 22.71 17.97 -29.56
CA ASP A 193 23.90 18.76 -29.92
C ASP A 193 24.23 18.66 -31.42
N VAL A 194 24.17 17.46 -31.99
CA VAL A 194 24.39 17.24 -33.43
C VAL A 194 23.36 18.01 -34.27
N LYS A 195 22.06 17.86 -33.95
CA LYS A 195 20.99 18.59 -34.66
C LYS A 195 21.16 20.09 -34.59
N ARG A 196 21.53 20.61 -33.41
CA ARG A 196 21.82 22.04 -33.21
C ARG A 196 22.99 22.51 -34.07
N ARG A 197 24.09 21.76 -34.14
CA ARG A 197 25.25 22.12 -34.97
C ARG A 197 24.97 22.03 -36.47
N GLN A 198 24.18 21.05 -36.90
CA GLN A 198 23.76 20.91 -38.30
C GLN A 198 22.85 22.06 -38.74
N ALA A 199 21.89 22.47 -37.90
CA ALA A 199 21.00 23.60 -38.19
C ALA A 199 21.74 24.96 -38.31
N MET A 200 22.91 25.09 -37.69
CA MET A 200 23.75 26.29 -37.73
C MET A 200 24.73 26.32 -38.90
N THR A 201 24.78 25.27 -39.73
CA THR A 201 25.64 25.21 -40.93
C THR A 201 24.85 25.73 -42.14
N PRO A 202 25.26 26.83 -42.82
CA PRO A 202 24.54 27.33 -43.99
C PRO A 202 24.57 26.32 -45.15
N PRO A 203 23.50 26.22 -45.96
CA PRO A 203 23.52 25.36 -47.14
C PRO A 203 24.57 25.87 -48.14
N GLY A 204 25.68 25.13 -48.28
CA GLY A 204 26.73 25.42 -49.27
C GLY A 204 28.15 25.61 -48.73
N ALA A 205 28.40 25.48 -47.42
CA ALA A 205 29.76 25.43 -46.89
C ALA A 205 30.25 23.98 -46.79
N SER A 206 30.80 23.45 -47.87
CA SER A 206 31.65 22.25 -47.89
C SER A 206 32.86 22.51 -48.75
#